data_AF-A0A9X2MTS3-F1
#
_entry.id   AF-A0A9X2MTS3-F1
#
_cell.length_a   1.000
_cell.length_b   1.000
_cell.length_c   1.000
_cell.angle_alpha   90.00
_cell.angle_beta   90.00
_cell.angle_gamma   90.00
#
_symmetry.space_group_name_H-M   'P 1'
#
loop_
_entity.id
_entity.type
_entity.pdbx_description
1 polymer ?
#
loop_
_entity_poly.entity_id
_entity_poly.type
_entity_poly.pdbx_seq_one_letter_code
_entity_poly.pdbx_strand_id
1 'polypeptide(L)'
;MSGNVLWSRKTADTIINQSNEDGCHPELDKRWAYVPGMMQLAIARTGEHYRDEAYFDFMKRHMDLFVQEDGSIRTYRLEEYNLDQINQGKNLFLLMEKTGERQYEQAAHRLARQLAGHPRTSEGGFWHKKVYPFQMWLDGLYMASPFLAQYAKAFDRPELFDETALQLLLVERKTRDPRTGLQYHGWDEAIEQVWADSKSGCSANFWGRALGWYAMALADALEHFPVDHPKRGTIIGIYERMCHALCRVQDEETGLWYQVLDQGRRKGNYLEASGSSMFVYSMAKGVRLGYLEPHFQAKAMKGYKGIIERFVTEDADGVHVHSINHGAGLSLDRDGSYGYYISEPVVSDAHIGVAPFILASLEVEKLSE
;
A
#
# COMPACT_ATOMS: atom_id res chain seq x y z
N MET A 1 -14.25 21.19 22.97
CA MET A 1 -13.20 20.39 22.31
C MET A 1 -12.60 19.46 23.37
N SER A 2 -13.29 18.35 23.66
CA SER A 2 -12.77 17.26 24.49
C SER A 2 -12.00 16.32 23.55
N GLY A 3 -10.79 15.94 23.96
CA GLY A 3 -9.73 15.31 23.16
C GLY A 3 -10.17 14.16 22.27
N ASN A 4 -10.08 14.36 20.95
CA ASN A 4 -9.95 13.24 20.02
C ASN A 4 -8.57 12.61 20.26
N VAL A 5 -8.55 11.28 20.46
CA VAL A 5 -7.31 10.52 20.57
C VAL A 5 -6.59 10.58 19.22
N LEU A 6 -5.35 11.06 19.23
CA LEU A 6 -4.48 11.12 18.05
C LEU A 6 -3.84 9.74 17.84
N TRP A 7 -4.61 8.82 17.26
CA TRP A 7 -4.20 7.43 17.08
C TRP A 7 -2.98 7.32 16.17
N SER A 8 -2.83 8.18 15.17
CA SER A 8 -1.62 8.16 14.32
C SER A 8 -0.35 8.39 15.14
N ARG A 9 -0.36 9.39 16.02
CA ARG A 9 0.76 9.77 16.86
C ARG A 9 1.04 8.71 17.92
N LYS A 10 0.00 8.30 18.66
CA LYS A 10 0.12 7.27 19.70
C LYS A 10 0.71 5.97 19.16
N THR A 11 0.21 5.50 18.01
CA THR A 11 0.71 4.25 17.43
C THR A 11 2.12 4.41 16.87
N ALA A 12 2.45 5.55 16.24
CA ALA A 12 3.83 5.82 15.81
C ALA A 12 4.80 5.87 17.00
N ASP A 13 4.39 6.49 18.11
CA ASP A 13 5.17 6.53 19.35
C ASP A 13 5.38 5.13 19.93
N THR A 14 4.35 4.27 19.90
CA THR A 14 4.49 2.86 20.29
C THR A 14 5.61 2.16 19.49
N ILE A 15 5.63 2.32 18.16
CA ILE A 15 6.67 1.71 17.33
C ILE A 15 8.06 2.31 17.60
N ILE A 16 8.16 3.62 17.80
CA ILE A 16 9.45 4.25 18.13
C ILE A 16 9.97 3.77 19.50
N ASN A 17 9.09 3.62 20.49
CA ASN A 17 9.45 3.18 21.84
C ASN A 17 9.87 1.71 21.92
N GLN A 18 9.60 0.91 20.89
CA GLN A 18 10.07 -0.47 20.74
C GLN A 18 11.50 -0.57 20.15
N SER A 19 12.19 0.56 20.00
CA SER A 19 13.58 0.59 19.55
C SER A 19 14.54 -0.02 20.57
N ASN A 20 15.63 -0.60 20.07
CA ASN A 20 16.75 -1.05 20.89
C ASN A 20 17.61 0.14 21.40
N GLU A 21 18.70 -0.17 22.11
CA GLU A 21 19.62 0.83 22.68
C GLU A 21 20.27 1.75 21.62
N ASP A 22 20.40 1.28 20.38
CA ASP A 22 20.92 2.06 19.25
C ASP A 22 19.85 2.96 18.60
N GLY A 23 18.62 2.96 19.12
CA GLY A 23 17.48 3.69 18.57
C GLY A 23 16.94 3.09 17.26
N CYS A 24 17.22 1.81 16.99
CA CYS A 24 16.72 1.07 15.83
C CYS A 24 15.64 0.08 16.25
N HIS A 25 14.57 -0.02 15.46
CA HIS A 25 13.54 -1.02 15.66
C HIS A 25 13.96 -2.36 15.02
N PRO A 26 14.01 -3.48 15.78
CA PRO A 26 14.55 -4.76 15.31
C PRO A 26 13.86 -5.35 14.07
N GLU A 27 12.58 -5.02 13.81
CA GLU A 27 11.90 -5.49 12.60
C GLU A 27 12.18 -4.61 11.36
N LEU A 28 12.74 -3.42 11.54
CA LEU A 28 12.97 -2.46 10.46
C LEU A 28 14.40 -2.48 9.91
N ASP A 29 15.35 -3.09 10.62
CA ASP A 29 16.78 -3.12 10.27
C ASP A 29 17.23 -4.40 9.53
N LYS A 30 16.36 -5.44 9.47
CA LYS A 30 16.70 -6.78 8.94
C LYS A 30 16.98 -6.81 7.45
N ARG A 31 16.12 -6.18 6.64
CA ARG A 31 16.17 -6.26 5.17
C ARG A 31 15.49 -5.07 4.51
N TRP A 32 16.02 -4.65 3.36
CA TRP A 32 15.34 -3.75 2.44
C TRP A 32 14.07 -4.43 1.89
N ALA A 33 12.91 -4.00 2.38
CA ALA A 33 11.64 -4.66 2.14
C ALA A 33 10.46 -3.68 2.27
N TYR A 34 9.39 -3.96 1.54
CA TYR A 34 8.24 -3.06 1.48
C TYR A 34 7.57 -2.82 2.85
N VAL A 35 7.43 -3.83 3.71
CA VAL A 35 6.78 -3.68 5.03
C VAL A 35 7.56 -2.73 5.95
N PRO A 36 8.86 -2.93 6.20
CA PRO A 36 9.68 -1.94 6.90
C PRO A 36 9.62 -0.55 6.27
N GLY A 37 9.71 -0.48 4.94
CA GLY A 37 9.66 0.80 4.21
C GLY A 37 8.35 1.55 4.40
N MET A 38 7.21 0.85 4.45
CA MET A 38 5.91 1.48 4.73
C MET A 38 5.77 1.94 6.17
N MET A 39 6.29 1.17 7.13
CA MET A 39 6.28 1.59 8.53
C MET A 39 7.08 2.88 8.70
N GLN A 40 8.28 2.93 8.11
CA GLN A 40 9.11 4.12 8.06
C GLN A 40 8.41 5.31 7.38
N LEU A 41 7.72 5.07 6.26
CA LEU A 41 6.93 6.10 5.56
C LEU A 41 5.80 6.65 6.45
N ALA A 42 5.07 5.76 7.14
CA ALA A 42 3.98 6.14 8.02
C ALA A 42 4.48 7.00 9.19
N ILE A 43 5.58 6.58 9.83
CA ILE A 43 6.25 7.32 10.92
C ILE A 43 6.72 8.69 10.44
N ALA A 44 7.41 8.77 9.29
CA ALA A 44 7.88 10.04 8.74
C ALA A 44 6.72 11.00 8.45
N ARG A 45 5.63 10.52 7.84
CA ARG A 45 4.42 11.32 7.56
C ARG A 45 3.73 11.80 8.85
N THR A 46 3.77 11.01 9.93
CA THR A 46 3.32 11.47 11.26
C THR A 46 4.16 12.65 11.74
N GLY A 47 5.49 12.56 11.63
CA GLY A 47 6.41 13.64 11.96
C GLY A 47 6.16 14.92 11.17
N GLU A 48 5.95 14.81 9.84
CA GLU A 48 5.64 15.95 8.98
C GLU A 48 4.35 16.65 9.40
N HIS A 49 3.31 15.88 9.74
CA HIS A 49 2.02 16.42 10.16
C HIS A 49 2.11 17.15 11.51
N TYR A 50 2.76 16.54 12.50
CA TYR A 50 2.90 17.11 13.84
C TYR A 50 4.11 18.02 14.04
N ARG A 51 4.92 18.21 12.98
CA ARG A 51 6.17 19.02 12.98
C ARG A 51 7.16 18.57 14.03
N ASP A 52 7.37 17.26 14.12
CA ASP A 52 8.29 16.64 15.06
C ASP A 52 9.39 15.89 14.30
N GLU A 53 10.59 16.44 14.32
CA GLU A 53 11.74 15.91 13.55
C GLU A 53 12.25 14.57 14.10
N ALA A 54 11.90 14.18 15.33
CA ALA A 54 12.32 12.90 15.90
C ALA A 54 11.85 11.69 15.06
N TYR A 55 10.68 11.82 14.41
CA TYR A 55 10.14 10.79 13.51
C TYR A 55 10.91 10.72 12.19
N PHE A 56 11.38 11.87 11.66
CA PHE A 56 12.26 11.91 10.49
C PHE A 56 13.62 11.28 10.82
N ASP A 57 14.20 11.64 11.96
CA ASP A 57 15.48 11.09 12.43
C ASP A 57 15.40 9.57 12.62
N PHE A 58 14.29 9.07 13.17
CA PHE A 58 14.01 7.64 13.25
C PHE A 58 14.02 6.99 11.86
N MET A 59 13.29 7.54 10.89
CA MET A 59 13.27 6.99 9.52
C MET A 59 14.64 7.04 8.86
N LYS A 60 15.35 8.17 8.95
CA LYS A 60 16.70 8.34 8.37
C LYS A 60 17.67 7.33 8.94
N ARG A 61 17.69 7.13 10.27
CA ARG A 61 18.56 6.14 10.93
C ARG A 61 18.41 4.75 10.32
N HIS A 62 17.18 4.31 10.04
CA HIS A 62 16.93 3.02 9.41
C HIS A 62 17.35 2.98 7.94
N MET A 63 17.10 4.05 7.19
CA MET A 63 17.46 4.13 5.78
C MET A 63 18.99 4.11 5.58
N ASP A 64 19.75 4.71 6.48
CA ASP A 64 21.22 4.73 6.47
C ASP A 64 21.84 3.35 6.73
N LEU A 65 21.11 2.42 7.35
CA LEU A 65 21.56 1.02 7.48
C LEU A 65 21.60 0.29 6.12
N PHE A 66 20.86 0.79 5.12
CA PHE A 66 20.74 0.15 3.82
C PHE A 66 21.42 0.95 2.71
N VAL A 67 21.20 2.26 2.64
CA VAL A 67 21.73 3.12 1.57
C VAL A 67 23.17 3.50 1.91
N GLN A 68 24.11 3.01 1.10
CA GLN A 68 25.54 3.31 1.26
C GLN A 68 25.90 4.60 0.53
N GLU A 69 27.08 5.16 0.82
CA GLU A 69 27.57 6.42 0.23
C GLU A 69 27.59 6.43 -1.32
N ASP A 70 27.79 5.26 -1.95
CA ASP A 70 27.77 5.08 -3.41
C ASP A 70 26.37 4.82 -3.99
N GLY A 71 25.32 4.98 -3.18
CA GLY A 71 23.93 4.68 -3.53
C GLY A 71 23.65 3.20 -3.77
N SER A 72 24.55 2.29 -3.39
CA SER A 72 24.21 0.87 -3.28
C SER A 72 23.27 0.65 -2.10
N ILE A 73 22.37 -0.33 -2.24
CA ILE A 73 21.35 -0.63 -1.23
C ILE A 73 21.65 -2.03 -0.69
N ARG A 74 21.96 -2.14 0.60
CA ARG A 74 22.22 -3.42 1.26
C ARG A 74 20.99 -4.34 1.13
N THR A 75 21.21 -5.62 0.86
CA THR A 75 20.18 -6.66 0.63
C THR A 75 19.30 -6.51 -0.62
N TYR A 76 19.40 -5.39 -1.35
CA TYR A 76 18.73 -5.21 -2.63
C TYR A 76 19.40 -6.06 -3.74
N ARG A 77 18.58 -6.60 -4.64
CA ARG A 77 19.02 -7.47 -5.76
C ARG A 77 18.25 -7.13 -7.03
N LEU A 78 18.91 -6.46 -7.98
CA LEU A 78 18.31 -6.08 -9.26
C LEU A 78 17.87 -7.30 -10.07
N GLU A 79 18.63 -8.40 -9.99
CA GLU A 79 18.44 -9.61 -10.79
C GLU A 79 17.15 -10.36 -10.44
N GLU A 80 16.60 -10.11 -9.24
CA GLU A 80 15.31 -10.65 -8.80
C GLU A 80 14.13 -9.99 -9.53
N TYR A 81 14.31 -8.79 -10.10
CA TYR A 81 13.26 -7.92 -10.64
C TYR A 81 11.98 -8.03 -9.80
N ASN A 82 12.10 -7.70 -8.52
CA ASN A 82 11.05 -7.85 -7.53
C ASN A 82 10.46 -6.47 -7.22
N LEU A 83 9.18 -6.26 -7.54
CA LEU A 83 8.53 -4.96 -7.29
C LEU A 83 8.47 -4.62 -5.80
N ASP A 84 8.42 -5.61 -4.89
CA ASP A 84 8.41 -5.38 -3.44
C ASP A 84 9.67 -4.64 -2.95
N GLN A 85 10.79 -4.76 -3.68
CA GLN A 85 12.02 -4.05 -3.35
C GLN A 85 12.01 -2.59 -3.80
N ILE A 86 10.98 -2.12 -4.51
CA ILE A 86 10.87 -0.73 -4.96
C ILE A 86 10.21 0.14 -3.88
N ASN A 87 9.25 -0.42 -3.14
CA ASN A 87 8.34 0.35 -2.30
C ASN A 87 9.04 1.19 -1.22
N GLN A 88 10.09 0.65 -0.57
CA GLN A 88 10.86 1.38 0.44
C GLN A 88 11.62 2.59 -0.15
N GLY A 89 11.84 2.61 -1.46
CA GLY A 89 12.42 3.74 -2.19
C GLY A 89 11.61 5.03 -2.10
N LYS A 90 10.32 4.96 -1.74
CA LYS A 90 9.48 6.16 -1.52
C LYS A 90 10.03 7.06 -0.42
N ASN A 91 10.71 6.49 0.59
CA ASN A 91 11.32 7.27 1.67
C ASN A 91 12.52 8.10 1.20
N LEU A 92 13.17 7.72 0.09
CA LEU A 92 14.35 8.41 -0.44
C LEU A 92 14.03 9.86 -0.84
N PHE A 93 12.81 10.14 -1.29
CA PHE A 93 12.45 11.48 -1.75
C PHE A 93 12.44 12.51 -0.63
N LEU A 94 11.87 12.16 0.53
CA LEU A 94 11.90 13.04 1.70
C LEU A 94 13.33 13.23 2.22
N LEU A 95 14.15 12.17 2.20
CA LEU A 95 15.57 12.26 2.56
C LEU A 95 16.32 13.22 1.63
N MET A 96 16.16 13.08 0.31
CA MET A 96 16.77 14.00 -0.66
C MET A 96 16.37 15.45 -0.42
N GLU A 97 15.08 15.71 -0.19
CA GLU A 97 14.56 17.06 0.06
C GLU A 97 15.14 17.67 1.35
N LYS A 98 15.21 16.88 2.43
CA LYS A 98 15.62 17.36 3.76
C LYS A 98 17.14 17.45 3.93
N THR A 99 17.92 16.58 3.29
CA THR A 99 19.37 16.47 3.54
C THR A 99 20.24 16.94 2.38
N GLY A 100 19.75 16.82 1.14
CA GLY A 100 20.56 17.03 -0.07
C GLY A 100 21.67 16.00 -0.27
N GLU A 101 21.68 14.89 0.47
CA GLU A 101 22.73 13.86 0.37
C GLU A 101 22.57 13.03 -0.92
N ARG A 102 23.63 13.03 -1.74
CA ARG A 102 23.62 12.41 -3.09
C ARG A 102 23.41 10.90 -3.09
N GLN A 103 23.66 10.21 -1.98
CA GLN A 103 23.47 8.76 -1.87
C GLN A 103 22.01 8.33 -2.04
N TYR A 104 21.06 9.14 -1.55
CA TYR A 104 19.64 8.84 -1.68
C TYR A 104 19.15 9.02 -3.12
N GLU A 105 19.67 10.03 -3.83
CA GLU A 105 19.44 10.23 -5.27
C GLU A 105 19.97 9.04 -6.08
N GLN A 106 21.21 8.61 -5.82
CA GLN A 106 21.81 7.47 -6.49
C GLN A 106 21.04 6.16 -6.23
N ALA A 107 20.55 5.96 -5.01
CA ALA A 107 19.67 4.85 -4.65
C ALA A 107 18.35 4.92 -5.43
N ALA A 108 17.73 6.10 -5.56
CA ALA A 108 16.50 6.28 -6.33
C ALA A 108 16.72 5.95 -7.82
N HIS A 109 17.81 6.41 -8.42
CA HIS A 109 18.19 6.06 -9.80
C HIS A 109 18.40 4.56 -10.00
N ARG A 110 18.95 3.86 -9.00
CA ARG A 110 19.14 2.41 -9.05
C ARG A 110 17.80 1.67 -9.09
N LEU A 111 16.84 2.07 -8.26
CA LEU A 111 15.49 1.50 -8.26
C LEU A 111 14.74 1.81 -9.55
N ALA A 112 14.85 3.04 -10.08
CA ALA A 112 14.28 3.40 -11.37
C ALA A 112 14.88 2.59 -12.53
N ARG A 113 16.18 2.27 -12.47
CA ARG A 113 16.84 1.41 -13.47
C ARG A 113 16.26 -0.01 -13.48
N GLN A 114 15.87 -0.55 -12.32
CA GLN A 114 15.13 -1.82 -12.28
C GLN A 114 13.85 -1.72 -13.08
N LEU A 115 13.02 -0.69 -12.81
CA LEU A 115 11.74 -0.51 -13.50
C LEU A 115 11.91 -0.36 -15.02
N ALA A 116 12.96 0.34 -15.46
CA ALA A 116 13.27 0.46 -16.89
C ALA A 116 13.59 -0.89 -17.55
N GLY A 117 14.29 -1.78 -16.86
CA GLY A 117 14.65 -3.13 -17.35
C GLY A 117 13.69 -4.24 -16.91
N HIS A 118 12.59 -3.91 -16.22
CA HIS A 118 11.74 -4.89 -15.55
C HIS A 118 10.97 -5.73 -16.59
N PRO A 119 10.88 -7.07 -16.42
CA PRO A 119 10.10 -7.93 -17.31
C PRO A 119 8.62 -7.54 -17.38
N ARG A 120 8.01 -7.71 -18.56
CA ARG A 120 6.66 -7.20 -18.85
C ARG A 120 5.78 -8.24 -19.52
N THR A 121 4.48 -8.11 -19.32
CA THR A 121 3.45 -8.76 -20.13
C THR A 121 3.47 -8.20 -21.56
N SER A 122 2.76 -8.84 -22.48
CA SER A 122 2.68 -8.41 -23.88
C SER A 122 2.12 -6.99 -24.06
N GLU A 123 1.29 -6.53 -23.10
CA GLU A 123 0.72 -5.18 -23.07
C GLU A 123 1.56 -4.18 -22.22
N GLY A 124 2.76 -4.57 -21.81
CA GLY A 124 3.71 -3.70 -21.11
C GLY A 124 3.56 -3.65 -19.58
N GLY A 125 2.68 -4.47 -18.99
CA GLY A 125 2.48 -4.55 -17.55
C GLY A 125 3.66 -5.20 -16.83
N PHE A 126 4.13 -4.62 -15.73
CA PHE A 126 5.24 -5.21 -14.98
C PHE A 126 4.86 -6.56 -14.40
N TRP A 127 5.73 -7.56 -14.60
CA TRP A 127 5.63 -8.79 -13.81
C TRP A 127 5.80 -8.45 -12.34
N HIS A 128 5.04 -9.10 -11.47
CA HIS A 128 5.13 -8.85 -10.04
C HIS A 128 6.55 -9.13 -9.52
N LYS A 129 7.14 -10.25 -9.98
CA LYS A 129 8.54 -10.63 -9.75
C LYS A 129 9.07 -11.42 -10.94
N LYS A 130 10.40 -11.50 -11.13
CA LYS A 130 10.99 -12.40 -12.15
C LYS A 130 10.54 -13.86 -12.01
N VAL A 131 10.33 -14.31 -10.77
CA VAL A 131 9.86 -15.66 -10.43
C VAL A 131 8.36 -15.86 -10.68
N TYR A 132 7.62 -14.80 -10.99
CA TYR A 132 6.20 -14.81 -11.33
C TYR A 132 6.02 -14.28 -12.77
N PRO A 133 6.45 -15.06 -13.78
CA PRO A 133 6.39 -14.63 -15.16
C PRO A 133 4.95 -14.35 -15.59
N PHE A 134 4.77 -13.30 -16.39
CA PHE A 134 3.50 -12.86 -16.98
C PHE A 134 2.40 -12.47 -15.99
N GLN A 135 2.72 -12.38 -14.71
CA GLN A 135 1.73 -12.12 -13.66
C GLN A 135 1.75 -10.67 -13.20
N MET A 136 0.60 -10.01 -13.20
CA MET A 136 0.38 -8.74 -12.52
C MET A 136 -0.47 -8.97 -11.28
N TRP A 137 0.02 -8.53 -10.12
CA TRP A 137 -0.72 -8.57 -8.85
C TRP A 137 -1.05 -7.15 -8.41
N LEU A 138 -2.22 -6.95 -7.81
CA LEU A 138 -2.67 -5.63 -7.32
C LEU A 138 -1.64 -4.98 -6.38
N ASP A 139 -0.99 -5.79 -5.55
CA ASP A 139 0.07 -5.44 -4.62
C ASP A 139 1.20 -4.66 -5.32
N GLY A 140 1.65 -5.17 -6.47
CA GLY A 140 2.75 -4.61 -7.25
C GLY A 140 2.51 -3.15 -7.68
N LEU A 141 1.25 -2.74 -7.82
CA LEU A 141 0.91 -1.38 -8.21
C LEU A 141 1.23 -0.40 -7.10
N TYR A 142 0.99 -0.75 -5.83
CA TYR A 142 1.44 0.11 -4.74
C TYR A 142 2.96 0.11 -4.61
N MET A 143 3.60 -1.04 -4.85
CA MET A 143 5.05 -1.13 -4.69
C MET A 143 5.80 -0.23 -5.66
N ALA A 144 5.32 -0.09 -6.91
CA ALA A 144 6.03 0.62 -7.96
C ALA A 144 5.38 1.94 -8.40
N SER A 145 4.05 2.03 -8.52
CA SER A 145 3.40 3.15 -9.22
C SER A 145 3.58 4.51 -8.52
N PRO A 146 3.40 4.63 -7.19
CA PRO A 146 3.64 5.91 -6.52
C PRO A 146 5.12 6.30 -6.52
N PHE A 147 6.04 5.31 -6.38
CA PHE A 147 7.47 5.57 -6.50
C PHE A 147 7.80 6.11 -7.89
N LEU A 148 7.27 5.50 -8.94
CA LEU A 148 7.54 5.90 -10.32
C LEU A 148 6.97 7.29 -10.65
N ALA A 149 5.75 7.61 -10.21
CA ALA A 149 5.17 8.94 -10.39
C ALA A 149 5.93 10.01 -9.60
N GLN A 150 6.36 9.72 -8.37
CA GLN A 150 7.16 10.65 -7.58
C GLN A 150 8.55 10.85 -8.20
N TYR A 151 9.19 9.78 -8.69
CA TYR A 151 10.45 9.84 -9.43
C TYR A 151 10.30 10.68 -10.71
N ALA A 152 9.22 10.48 -11.46
CA ALA A 152 8.91 11.25 -12.66
C ALA A 152 8.89 12.75 -12.38
N LYS A 153 8.20 13.14 -11.29
CA LYS A 153 8.12 14.53 -10.83
C LYS A 153 9.47 15.07 -10.35
N ALA A 154 10.19 14.32 -9.52
CA ALA A 154 11.42 14.77 -8.87
C ALA A 154 12.58 14.98 -9.86
N PHE A 155 12.62 14.20 -10.95
CA PHE A 155 13.72 14.21 -11.91
C PHE A 155 13.30 14.69 -13.32
N ASP A 156 12.14 15.32 -13.45
CA ASP A 156 11.60 15.85 -14.71
C ASP A 156 11.59 14.81 -15.84
N ARG A 157 10.95 13.66 -15.56
CA ARG A 157 10.83 12.51 -16.48
C ARG A 157 9.37 12.26 -16.85
N PRO A 158 8.75 13.13 -17.67
CA PRO A 158 7.31 13.11 -17.92
C PRO A 158 6.80 11.80 -18.54
N GLU A 159 7.62 11.10 -19.32
CA GLU A 159 7.28 9.80 -19.92
C GLU A 159 6.99 8.72 -18.87
N LEU A 160 7.49 8.87 -17.65
CA LEU A 160 7.22 7.93 -16.56
C LEU A 160 5.83 8.13 -15.95
N PHE A 161 5.14 9.25 -16.21
CA PHE A 161 3.70 9.38 -15.90
C PHE A 161 2.85 8.54 -16.84
N ASP A 162 3.20 8.47 -18.13
CA ASP A 162 2.53 7.58 -19.10
C ASP A 162 2.73 6.12 -18.72
N GLU A 163 3.94 5.73 -18.33
CA GLU A 163 4.24 4.40 -17.80
C GLU A 163 3.41 4.12 -16.53
N THR A 164 3.38 5.05 -15.58
CA THR A 164 2.56 4.88 -14.37
C THR A 164 1.08 4.71 -14.71
N ALA A 165 0.56 5.50 -15.65
CA ALA A 165 -0.82 5.40 -16.11
C ALA A 165 -1.10 4.06 -16.80
N LEU A 166 -0.17 3.55 -17.61
CA LEU A 166 -0.28 2.23 -18.24
C LEU A 166 -0.45 1.14 -17.18
N GLN A 167 0.39 1.11 -16.14
CA GLN A 167 0.34 0.08 -15.10
C GLN A 167 -1.01 0.09 -14.37
N LEU A 168 -1.46 1.25 -13.91
CA LEU A 168 -2.73 1.41 -13.19
C LEU A 168 -3.94 1.02 -14.06
N LEU A 169 -4.00 1.53 -15.30
CA LEU A 169 -5.14 1.27 -16.18
C LEU A 169 -5.15 -0.16 -16.75
N LEU A 170 -3.99 -0.77 -16.96
CA LEU A 170 -3.89 -2.15 -17.43
C LEU A 170 -4.41 -3.12 -16.37
N VAL A 171 -3.98 -2.98 -15.11
CA VAL A 171 -4.44 -3.91 -14.07
C VAL A 171 -5.95 -3.78 -13.86
N GLU A 172 -6.52 -2.57 -13.87
CA GLU A 172 -7.98 -2.38 -13.76
C GLU A 172 -8.73 -3.12 -14.86
N ARG A 173 -8.27 -2.97 -16.12
CA ARG A 173 -8.92 -3.62 -17.27
C ARG A 173 -8.87 -5.15 -17.16
N LYS A 174 -7.79 -5.70 -16.60
CA LYS A 174 -7.57 -7.15 -16.55
C LYS A 174 -8.23 -7.82 -15.36
N THR A 175 -8.23 -7.19 -14.20
CA THR A 175 -8.66 -7.83 -12.95
C THR A 175 -10.06 -7.42 -12.49
N ARG A 176 -10.65 -6.36 -13.07
CA ARG A 176 -11.98 -5.90 -12.66
C ARG A 176 -13.07 -6.88 -13.08
N ASP A 177 -13.81 -7.37 -12.10
CA ASP A 177 -15.06 -8.08 -12.34
C ASP A 177 -16.16 -7.09 -12.73
N PRO A 178 -16.78 -7.23 -13.92
CA PRO A 178 -17.82 -6.30 -14.36
C PRO A 178 -19.10 -6.36 -13.52
N ARG A 179 -19.34 -7.43 -12.75
CA ARG A 179 -20.57 -7.59 -11.96
C ARG A 179 -20.50 -6.83 -10.64
N THR A 180 -19.44 -7.04 -9.86
CA THR A 180 -19.25 -6.43 -8.55
C THR A 180 -18.53 -5.08 -8.65
N GLY A 181 -17.68 -4.91 -9.66
CA GLY A 181 -16.75 -3.79 -9.78
C GLY A 181 -15.49 -3.92 -8.93
N LEU A 182 -15.31 -5.03 -8.20
CA LEU A 182 -14.09 -5.35 -7.46
C LEU A 182 -13.01 -5.91 -8.39
N GLN A 183 -11.75 -5.96 -7.92
CA GLN A 183 -10.63 -6.48 -8.68
C GLN A 183 -10.09 -7.76 -8.05
N TYR A 184 -9.85 -8.78 -8.88
CA TYR A 184 -9.16 -10.00 -8.48
C TYR A 184 -7.71 -9.70 -8.07
N HIS A 185 -7.16 -10.47 -7.12
CA HIS A 185 -5.81 -10.25 -6.57
C HIS A 185 -4.72 -10.27 -7.65
N GLY A 186 -4.73 -11.30 -8.51
CA GLY A 186 -3.73 -11.47 -9.57
C GLY A 186 -4.35 -11.79 -10.92
N TRP A 187 -3.61 -11.45 -11.98
CA TRP A 187 -3.85 -11.83 -13.35
C TRP A 187 -2.58 -12.45 -13.93
N ASP A 188 -2.71 -13.63 -14.53
CA ASP A 188 -1.66 -14.31 -15.30
C ASP A 188 -2.02 -14.24 -16.79
N GLU A 189 -1.24 -13.48 -17.57
CA GLU A 189 -1.43 -13.38 -19.03
C GLU A 189 -1.21 -14.72 -19.74
N ALA A 190 -0.29 -15.55 -19.24
CA ALA A 190 0.06 -16.81 -19.87
C ALA A 190 -0.93 -17.94 -19.55
N ILE A 191 -1.75 -17.77 -18.51
CA ILE A 191 -2.71 -18.78 -18.02
C ILE A 191 -1.99 -20.13 -17.75
N GLU A 192 -0.82 -20.05 -17.13
CA GLU A 192 0.00 -21.22 -16.76
C GLU A 192 -0.16 -21.57 -15.28
N GLN A 193 -0.58 -20.61 -14.46
CA GLN A 193 -0.76 -20.83 -13.03
C GLN A 193 -2.04 -21.59 -12.68
N VAL A 194 -1.97 -22.47 -11.67
CA VAL A 194 -3.12 -23.28 -11.23
C VAL A 194 -4.29 -22.46 -10.68
N TRP A 195 -4.01 -21.26 -10.19
CA TRP A 195 -5.02 -20.34 -9.66
C TRP A 195 -5.66 -19.48 -10.75
N ALA A 196 -5.10 -19.47 -11.96
CA ALA A 196 -5.55 -18.61 -13.06
C ALA A 196 -6.78 -19.22 -13.74
N ASP A 197 -7.86 -18.45 -13.82
CA ASP A 197 -9.04 -18.85 -14.57
C ASP A 197 -8.70 -19.03 -16.06
N SER A 198 -9.16 -20.16 -16.62
CA SER A 198 -8.85 -20.58 -18.00
C SER A 198 -9.26 -19.61 -19.11
N LYS A 199 -10.12 -18.62 -18.81
CA LYS A 199 -10.60 -17.64 -19.80
C LYS A 199 -10.04 -16.24 -19.56
N SER A 200 -10.01 -15.82 -18.31
CA SER A 200 -9.63 -14.45 -17.93
C SER A 200 -8.19 -14.33 -17.46
N GLY A 201 -7.56 -15.43 -17.04
CA GLY A 201 -6.26 -15.44 -16.36
C GLY A 201 -6.31 -14.92 -14.92
N CYS A 202 -7.48 -14.55 -14.39
CA CYS A 202 -7.61 -13.97 -13.06
C CYS A 202 -7.60 -15.03 -11.95
N SER A 203 -7.10 -14.64 -10.78
CA SER A 203 -7.29 -15.39 -9.53
C SER A 203 -8.77 -15.47 -9.11
N ALA A 204 -9.12 -16.37 -8.20
CA ALA A 204 -10.52 -16.70 -7.95
C ALA A 204 -11.29 -15.75 -7.01
N ASN A 205 -10.62 -14.93 -6.18
CA ASN A 205 -11.30 -14.14 -5.13
C ASN A 205 -10.81 -12.69 -5.04
N PHE A 206 -11.67 -11.84 -4.48
CA PHE A 206 -11.38 -10.43 -4.17
C PHE A 206 -10.80 -10.31 -2.77
N TRP A 207 -9.47 -10.40 -2.67
CA TRP A 207 -8.77 -10.28 -1.40
C TRP A 207 -8.67 -8.81 -0.96
N GLY A 208 -9.11 -8.54 0.28
CA GLY A 208 -9.20 -7.19 0.84
C GLY A 208 -7.91 -6.38 0.73
N ARG A 209 -6.79 -6.92 1.24
CA ARG A 209 -5.51 -6.18 1.23
C ARG A 209 -4.95 -5.96 -0.17
N ALA A 210 -5.08 -6.91 -1.10
CA ALA A 210 -4.68 -6.70 -2.50
C ALA A 210 -5.41 -5.49 -3.12
N LEU A 211 -6.73 -5.42 -2.94
CA LEU A 211 -7.49 -4.26 -3.41
C LEU A 211 -7.16 -2.99 -2.63
N GLY A 212 -6.82 -3.12 -1.35
CA GLY A 212 -6.31 -2.02 -0.51
C GLY A 212 -5.02 -1.42 -1.05
N TRP A 213 -4.06 -2.24 -1.48
CA TRP A 213 -2.84 -1.77 -2.17
C TRP A 213 -3.17 -0.99 -3.42
N TYR A 214 -4.07 -1.52 -4.24
CA TYR A 214 -4.47 -0.84 -5.46
C TYR A 214 -5.13 0.52 -5.18
N ALA A 215 -5.96 0.60 -4.14
CA ALA A 215 -6.58 1.85 -3.70
C ALA A 215 -5.54 2.88 -3.25
N MET A 216 -4.56 2.47 -2.44
CA MET A 216 -3.46 3.34 -2.03
C MET A 216 -2.59 3.76 -3.22
N ALA A 217 -2.37 2.86 -4.19
CA ALA A 217 -1.57 3.16 -5.38
C ALA A 217 -2.20 4.28 -6.22
N LEU A 218 -3.52 4.24 -6.40
CA LEU A 218 -4.28 5.27 -7.10
C LEU A 218 -4.19 6.61 -6.36
N ALA A 219 -4.46 6.61 -5.04
CA ALA A 219 -4.45 7.82 -4.23
C ALA A 219 -3.06 8.49 -4.20
N ASP A 220 -1.99 7.72 -3.98
CA ASP A 220 -0.64 8.24 -3.82
C ASP A 220 0.01 8.59 -5.16
N ALA A 221 -0.22 7.82 -6.23
CA ALA A 221 0.31 8.19 -7.53
C ALA A 221 -0.29 9.52 -8.01
N LEU A 222 -1.60 9.72 -7.86
CA LEU A 222 -2.30 10.92 -8.32
C LEU A 222 -1.78 12.23 -7.72
N GLU A 223 -1.19 12.22 -6.52
CA GLU A 223 -0.54 13.42 -5.92
C GLU A 223 0.65 13.94 -6.73
N HIS A 224 1.27 13.08 -7.52
CA HIS A 224 2.45 13.43 -8.31
C HIS A 224 2.12 13.73 -9.77
N PHE A 225 0.95 13.34 -10.28
CA PHE A 225 0.56 13.54 -11.67
C PHE A 225 0.39 15.03 -12.03
N PRO A 226 0.87 15.48 -13.20
CA PRO A 226 0.54 16.79 -13.76
C PRO A 226 -0.98 16.94 -13.94
N VAL A 227 -1.51 18.12 -13.63
CA VAL A 227 -2.96 18.39 -13.67
C VAL A 227 -3.54 18.17 -15.08
N ASP A 228 -2.75 18.46 -16.11
CA ASP A 228 -3.08 18.36 -17.54
C ASP A 228 -2.71 17.01 -18.18
N HIS A 229 -2.18 16.05 -17.41
CA HIS A 229 -1.84 14.74 -17.95
C HIS A 229 -3.08 14.03 -18.52
N PRO A 230 -3.05 13.54 -19.78
CA PRO A 230 -4.24 13.10 -20.52
C PRO A 230 -4.95 11.90 -19.88
N LYS A 231 -4.25 11.09 -19.08
CA LYS A 231 -4.82 9.95 -18.35
C LYS A 231 -5.29 10.27 -16.93
N ARG A 232 -5.02 11.46 -16.39
CA ARG A 232 -5.32 11.80 -14.99
C ARG A 232 -6.81 11.67 -14.68
N GLY A 233 -7.67 12.22 -15.54
CA GLY A 233 -9.13 12.08 -15.40
C GLY A 233 -9.61 10.62 -15.48
N THR A 234 -9.00 9.79 -16.33
CA THR A 234 -9.31 8.36 -16.39
C THR A 234 -8.92 7.63 -15.11
N ILE A 235 -7.76 7.95 -14.53
CA ILE A 235 -7.27 7.38 -13.27
C ILE A 235 -8.22 7.75 -12.11
N ILE A 236 -8.62 9.03 -12.03
CA ILE A 236 -9.62 9.48 -11.05
C ILE A 236 -10.94 8.72 -11.24
N GLY A 237 -11.41 8.58 -12.47
CA GLY A 237 -12.66 7.86 -12.75
C GLY A 237 -12.62 6.37 -12.40
N ILE A 238 -11.49 5.68 -12.57
CA ILE A 238 -11.38 4.26 -12.14
C ILE A 238 -11.31 4.16 -10.61
N TYR A 239 -10.66 5.14 -9.97
CA TYR A 239 -10.52 5.22 -8.52
C TYR A 239 -11.87 5.42 -7.83
N GLU A 240 -12.67 6.36 -8.32
CA GLU A 240 -14.04 6.58 -7.84
C GLU A 240 -14.93 5.34 -8.03
N ARG A 241 -14.88 4.69 -9.21
CA ARG A 241 -15.62 3.44 -9.45
C ARG A 241 -15.25 2.32 -8.49
N MET A 242 -13.96 2.16 -8.20
CA MET A 242 -13.46 1.19 -7.23
C MET A 242 -13.96 1.53 -5.82
N CYS A 243 -13.88 2.78 -5.39
CA CYS A 243 -14.41 3.21 -4.09
C CYS A 243 -15.92 2.95 -3.96
N HIS A 244 -16.71 3.16 -5.02
CA HIS A 244 -18.12 2.75 -5.03
C HIS A 244 -18.32 1.23 -4.86
N ALA A 245 -17.46 0.41 -5.47
CA ALA A 245 -17.50 -1.05 -5.29
C ALA A 245 -17.20 -1.44 -3.84
N LEU A 246 -16.17 -0.84 -3.25
CA LEU A 246 -15.83 -1.02 -1.84
C LEU A 246 -16.98 -0.61 -0.91
N CYS A 247 -17.65 0.52 -1.16
CA CYS A 247 -18.78 0.97 -0.36
C CYS A 247 -19.99 0.03 -0.40
N ARG A 248 -20.17 -0.76 -1.47
CA ARG A 248 -21.25 -1.76 -1.58
C ARG A 248 -20.99 -3.01 -0.75
N VAL A 249 -19.73 -3.34 -0.51
CA VAL A 249 -19.32 -4.53 0.26
C VAL A 249 -18.79 -4.18 1.67
N GLN A 250 -18.92 -2.91 2.07
CA GLN A 250 -18.66 -2.48 3.45
C GLN A 250 -19.72 -3.09 4.37
N ASP A 251 -19.29 -3.75 5.43
CA ASP A 251 -20.19 -4.31 6.43
C ASP A 251 -21.03 -3.22 7.11
N GLU A 252 -22.35 -3.40 7.13
CA GLU A 252 -23.28 -2.37 7.59
C GLU A 252 -23.26 -2.21 9.11
N GLU A 253 -22.95 -3.26 9.87
CA GLU A 253 -22.92 -3.19 11.33
C GLU A 253 -21.66 -2.48 11.81
N THR A 254 -20.51 -2.89 11.28
CA THR A 254 -19.19 -2.49 11.79
C THR A 254 -18.54 -1.37 10.99
N GLY A 255 -18.93 -1.17 9.73
CA GLY A 255 -18.22 -0.27 8.81
C GLY A 255 -16.93 -0.86 8.23
N LEU A 256 -16.60 -2.11 8.54
CA LEU A 256 -15.35 -2.75 8.15
C LEU A 256 -15.50 -3.56 6.85
N TRP A 257 -14.39 -4.14 6.38
CA TRP A 257 -14.36 -5.01 5.22
C TRP A 257 -13.83 -6.40 5.58
N TYR A 258 -14.35 -7.40 4.89
CA TYR A 258 -13.96 -8.79 5.05
C TYR A 258 -12.65 -9.12 4.30
N GLN A 259 -11.92 -10.14 4.78
CA GLN A 259 -10.76 -10.72 4.12
C GLN A 259 -11.05 -11.09 2.67
N VAL A 260 -12.18 -11.78 2.43
CA VAL A 260 -12.73 -11.97 1.07
C VAL A 260 -13.97 -11.09 0.94
N LEU A 261 -13.83 -10.02 0.15
CA LEU A 261 -14.69 -8.83 0.21
C LEU A 261 -16.18 -9.10 -0.04
N ASP A 262 -16.50 -9.94 -1.02
CA ASP A 262 -17.87 -10.19 -1.47
C ASP A 262 -18.57 -11.35 -0.73
N GLN A 263 -17.88 -11.97 0.23
CA GLN A 263 -18.32 -13.22 0.87
C GLN A 263 -18.47 -13.10 2.38
N GLY A 264 -18.87 -11.92 2.89
CA GLY A 264 -18.97 -11.66 4.33
C GLY A 264 -19.89 -12.60 5.12
N ARG A 265 -20.89 -13.21 4.46
CA ARG A 265 -21.79 -14.19 5.08
C ARG A 265 -21.30 -15.64 5.00
N ARG A 266 -20.18 -15.90 4.31
CA ARG A 266 -19.63 -17.24 4.15
C ARG A 266 -18.88 -17.64 5.42
N LYS A 267 -19.15 -18.86 5.92
CA LYS A 267 -18.50 -19.40 7.13
C LYS A 267 -16.98 -19.32 7.02
N GLY A 268 -16.33 -18.85 8.08
CA GLY A 268 -14.88 -18.72 8.18
C GLY A 268 -14.32 -17.37 7.74
N ASN A 269 -15.10 -16.54 7.02
CA ASN A 269 -14.65 -15.20 6.68
C ASN A 269 -14.59 -14.33 7.95
N TYR A 270 -13.76 -13.30 7.91
CA TYR A 270 -13.53 -12.39 9.03
C TYR A 270 -13.29 -10.97 8.55
N LEU A 271 -13.61 -10.00 9.40
CA LEU A 271 -13.30 -8.59 9.16
C LEU A 271 -11.79 -8.40 9.35
N GLU A 272 -11.13 -7.80 8.37
CA GLU A 272 -9.67 -7.75 8.30
C GLU A 272 -9.17 -6.31 8.39
N ALA A 273 -8.17 -6.08 9.27
CA ALA A 273 -7.77 -4.75 9.69
C ALA A 273 -6.92 -4.00 8.66
N SER A 274 -6.00 -4.68 7.97
CA SER A 274 -5.08 -4.01 7.04
C SER A 274 -5.82 -3.47 5.82
N GLY A 275 -6.63 -4.29 5.14
CA GLY A 275 -7.47 -3.88 4.02
C GLY A 275 -8.47 -2.79 4.42
N SER A 276 -9.14 -2.94 5.56
CA SER A 276 -10.06 -1.91 6.07
C SER A 276 -9.34 -0.56 6.28
N SER A 277 -8.14 -0.58 6.88
CA SER A 277 -7.33 0.63 7.08
C SER A 277 -6.93 1.28 5.76
N MET A 278 -6.55 0.48 4.76
CA MET A 278 -6.20 0.99 3.42
C MET A 278 -7.37 1.63 2.70
N PHE A 279 -8.57 1.08 2.84
CA PHE A 279 -9.78 1.66 2.26
C PHE A 279 -10.15 2.97 2.93
N VAL A 280 -10.07 3.04 4.26
CA VAL A 280 -10.25 4.29 5.02
C VAL A 280 -9.23 5.33 4.60
N TYR A 281 -7.94 4.99 4.60
CA TYR A 281 -6.86 5.86 4.13
C TYR A 281 -7.16 6.41 2.74
N SER A 282 -7.46 5.52 1.79
CA SER A 282 -7.67 5.90 0.40
C SER A 282 -8.89 6.82 0.30
N MET A 283 -10.05 6.44 0.84
CA MET A 283 -11.26 7.28 0.75
C MET A 283 -11.07 8.64 1.44
N ALA A 284 -10.45 8.68 2.62
CA ALA A 284 -10.19 9.92 3.35
C ALA A 284 -9.26 10.85 2.56
N LYS A 285 -8.15 10.30 2.05
CA LYS A 285 -7.19 11.03 1.24
C LYS A 285 -7.79 11.53 -0.07
N GLY A 286 -8.57 10.68 -0.75
CA GLY A 286 -9.26 11.02 -1.99
C GLY A 286 -10.24 12.18 -1.81
N VAL A 287 -10.96 12.23 -0.68
CA VAL A 287 -11.82 13.38 -0.35
C VAL A 287 -10.98 14.62 -0.06
N ARG A 288 -9.95 14.51 0.79
CA ARG A 288 -9.07 15.65 1.16
C ARG A 288 -8.42 16.30 -0.06
N LEU A 289 -8.04 15.50 -1.05
CA LEU A 289 -7.39 15.96 -2.29
C LEU A 289 -8.40 16.33 -3.40
N GLY A 290 -9.71 16.19 -3.17
CA GLY A 290 -10.75 16.53 -4.14
C GLY A 290 -10.86 15.55 -5.32
N TYR A 291 -10.41 14.31 -5.15
CA TYR A 291 -10.56 13.23 -6.15
C TYR A 291 -11.85 12.44 -5.98
N LEU A 292 -12.44 12.47 -4.78
CA LEU A 292 -13.65 11.76 -4.42
C LEU A 292 -14.69 12.72 -3.85
N GLU A 293 -15.96 12.45 -4.15
CA GLU A 293 -17.10 13.22 -3.65
C GLU A 293 -17.24 13.14 -2.11
N PRO A 294 -17.81 14.17 -1.45
CA PRO A 294 -17.90 14.24 0.01
C PRO A 294 -18.59 13.05 0.70
N HIS A 295 -19.50 12.33 0.01
CA HIS A 295 -20.19 11.18 0.59
C HIS A 295 -19.24 10.01 0.95
N PHE A 296 -18.06 9.93 0.32
CA PHE A 296 -17.03 8.96 0.68
C PHE A 296 -16.43 9.23 2.06
N GLN A 297 -16.47 10.47 2.55
CA GLN A 297 -16.02 10.82 3.90
C GLN A 297 -16.85 10.07 4.95
N ALA A 298 -18.18 10.03 4.81
CA ALA A 298 -19.02 9.30 5.75
C ALA A 298 -18.69 7.80 5.80
N LYS A 299 -18.34 7.22 4.64
CA LYS A 299 -17.93 5.81 4.52
C LYS A 299 -16.57 5.56 5.16
N ALA A 300 -15.60 6.45 4.94
CA ALA A 300 -14.29 6.42 5.57
C ALA A 300 -14.39 6.56 7.10
N MET A 301 -15.14 7.54 7.60
CA MET A 301 -15.32 7.77 9.04
C MET A 301 -16.02 6.60 9.73
N LYS A 302 -17.01 5.97 9.08
CA LYS A 302 -17.64 4.75 9.61
C LYS A 302 -16.64 3.60 9.70
N GLY A 303 -15.83 3.39 8.65
CA GLY A 303 -14.78 2.38 8.65
C GLY A 303 -13.71 2.65 9.71
N TYR A 304 -13.27 3.90 9.85
CA TYR A 304 -12.30 4.29 10.86
C TYR A 304 -12.80 4.03 12.27
N LYS A 305 -14.05 4.41 12.58
CA LYS A 305 -14.69 4.09 13.84
C LYS A 305 -14.71 2.58 14.10
N GLY A 306 -15.08 1.77 13.10
CA GLY A 306 -15.05 0.32 13.19
C GLY A 306 -13.66 -0.25 13.48
N ILE A 307 -12.61 0.32 12.89
CA ILE A 307 -11.22 -0.11 13.13
C ILE A 307 -10.86 0.14 14.60
N ILE A 308 -11.11 1.34 15.12
CA ILE A 308 -10.83 1.68 16.52
C ILE A 308 -11.61 0.77 17.47
N GLU A 309 -12.91 0.58 17.23
CA GLU A 309 -13.77 -0.17 18.14
C GLU A 309 -13.51 -1.69 18.15
N ARG A 310 -13.02 -2.28 17.05
CA ARG A 310 -12.88 -3.75 16.92
C ARG A 310 -11.45 -4.25 16.85
N PHE A 311 -10.51 -3.44 16.38
CA PHE A 311 -9.15 -3.88 16.10
C PHE A 311 -8.10 -3.21 16.97
N VAL A 312 -8.41 -2.10 17.64
CA VAL A 312 -7.42 -1.35 18.40
C VAL A 312 -7.63 -1.53 19.90
N THR A 313 -6.55 -1.89 20.59
CA THR A 313 -6.49 -1.84 22.05
C THR A 313 -5.28 -1.01 22.50
N GLU A 314 -5.30 -0.56 23.74
CA GLU A 314 -4.19 0.19 24.33
C GLU A 314 -3.94 -0.32 25.75
N ASP A 315 -2.69 -0.60 26.08
CA ASP A 315 -2.24 -0.96 27.42
C ASP A 315 -0.96 -0.20 27.81
N ALA A 316 -0.18 -0.73 28.76
CA ALA A 316 1.05 -0.09 29.24
C ALA A 316 2.20 -0.15 28.22
N ASP A 317 2.20 -1.12 27.29
CA ASP A 317 3.22 -1.30 26.26
C ASP A 317 2.92 -0.48 25.00
N GLY A 318 1.68 -0.03 24.84
CA GLY A 318 1.26 0.95 23.85
C GLY A 318 -0.02 0.57 23.11
N VAL A 319 -0.10 0.97 21.85
CA VAL A 319 -1.25 0.67 20.98
C VAL A 319 -1.03 -0.64 20.24
N HIS A 320 -2.03 -1.52 20.29
CA HIS A 320 -2.05 -2.80 19.58
C HIS A 320 -3.12 -2.81 18.49
N VAL A 321 -2.78 -3.37 17.33
CA VAL A 321 -3.70 -3.52 16.18
C VAL A 321 -3.86 -5.01 15.87
N HIS A 322 -5.10 -5.50 15.94
CA HIS A 322 -5.47 -6.90 15.81
C HIS A 322 -6.14 -7.20 14.46
N SER A 323 -6.44 -8.48 14.23
CA SER A 323 -7.17 -8.96 13.04
C SER A 323 -6.46 -8.67 11.71
N ILE A 324 -5.13 -8.73 11.72
CA ILE A 324 -4.30 -8.50 10.53
C ILE A 324 -4.04 -9.84 9.87
N ASN A 325 -4.39 -9.99 8.58
CA ASN A 325 -3.92 -11.15 7.82
C ASN A 325 -2.39 -11.08 7.68
N HIS A 326 -1.65 -12.09 8.09
CA HIS A 326 -0.18 -12.05 8.16
C HIS A 326 0.48 -11.88 6.78
N GLY A 327 -0.07 -12.54 5.77
CA GLY A 327 0.45 -12.56 4.40
C GLY A 327 -0.43 -13.44 3.54
N ALA A 328 -0.52 -13.15 2.25
CA ALA A 328 -1.11 -14.04 1.26
C ALA A 328 -0.38 -13.84 -0.08
N GLY A 329 -0.50 -14.80 -0.98
CA GLY A 329 0.11 -14.77 -2.30
C GLY A 329 -0.54 -15.81 -3.22
N LEU A 330 0.03 -15.97 -4.42
CA LEU A 330 -0.46 -16.93 -5.40
C LEU A 330 0.70 -17.82 -5.90
N SER A 331 0.50 -19.14 -5.91
CA SER A 331 1.44 -20.15 -6.41
C SER A 331 0.77 -21.52 -6.50
N LEU A 332 1.53 -22.59 -6.75
CA LEU A 332 1.02 -23.96 -6.84
C LEU A 332 0.29 -24.43 -5.57
N ASP A 333 0.85 -24.09 -4.40
CA ASP A 333 0.34 -24.39 -3.06
C ASP A 333 -0.60 -23.30 -2.49
N ARG A 334 -0.71 -22.17 -3.21
CA ARG A 334 -1.52 -21.01 -2.85
C ARG A 334 -2.47 -20.71 -4.00
N ASP A 335 -3.50 -21.54 -4.10
CA ASP A 335 -4.41 -21.64 -5.25
C ASP A 335 -5.38 -20.45 -5.42
N GLY A 336 -5.29 -19.43 -4.57
CA GLY A 336 -6.19 -18.28 -4.61
C GLY A 336 -7.65 -18.61 -4.29
N SER A 337 -7.94 -19.81 -3.78
CA SER A 337 -9.28 -20.21 -3.36
C SER A 337 -9.71 -19.48 -2.09
N TYR A 338 -11.01 -19.49 -1.82
CA TYR A 338 -11.55 -18.97 -0.56
C TYR A 338 -10.92 -19.71 0.63
N GLY A 339 -10.77 -21.04 0.54
CA GLY A 339 -10.16 -21.85 1.60
C GLY A 339 -8.73 -21.40 1.90
N TYR A 340 -7.94 -21.13 0.87
CA TYR A 340 -6.59 -20.61 1.00
C TYR A 340 -6.56 -19.25 1.72
N TYR A 341 -7.31 -18.24 1.25
CA TYR A 341 -7.28 -16.90 1.88
C TYR A 341 -7.77 -16.88 3.33
N ILE A 342 -8.68 -17.78 3.68
CA ILE A 342 -9.18 -17.94 5.05
C ILE A 342 -8.21 -18.75 5.93
N SER A 343 -7.36 -19.60 5.35
CA SER A 343 -6.39 -20.40 6.09
C SER A 343 -5.17 -19.61 6.56
N GLU A 344 -4.89 -18.47 5.94
CA GLU A 344 -3.73 -17.63 6.28
C GLU A 344 -3.86 -17.07 7.72
N PRO A 345 -2.76 -17.02 8.50
CA PRO A 345 -2.81 -16.61 9.89
C PRO A 345 -3.35 -15.19 10.08
N VAL A 346 -4.12 -15.01 11.16
CA VAL A 346 -4.58 -13.72 11.66
C VAL A 346 -3.76 -13.36 12.89
N VAL A 347 -3.08 -12.22 12.84
CA VAL A 347 -2.08 -11.80 13.82
C VAL A 347 -2.36 -10.39 14.34
N SER A 348 -1.64 -10.02 15.40
CA SER A 348 -1.59 -8.67 15.94
C SER A 348 -0.25 -8.01 15.61
N ASP A 349 -0.24 -6.68 15.56
CA ASP A 349 0.94 -5.82 15.50
C ASP A 349 1.89 -6.07 14.32
N ALA A 350 1.46 -6.85 13.33
CA ALA A 350 2.18 -6.99 12.09
C ALA A 350 2.19 -5.64 11.36
N HIS A 351 3.39 -5.13 11.07
CA HIS A 351 3.60 -3.81 10.45
C HIS A 351 2.85 -3.63 9.13
N ILE A 352 2.53 -4.71 8.42
CA ILE A 352 1.72 -4.70 7.20
C ILE A 352 0.27 -4.21 7.43
N GLY A 353 -0.25 -4.30 8.65
CA GLY A 353 -1.53 -3.72 9.06
C GLY A 353 -1.39 -2.46 9.91
N VAL A 354 -0.37 -2.37 10.76
CA VAL A 354 -0.13 -1.18 11.61
C VAL A 354 0.23 0.05 10.78
N ALA A 355 1.07 -0.08 9.73
CA ALA A 355 1.45 1.07 8.92
C ALA A 355 0.25 1.67 8.14
N PRO A 356 -0.60 0.87 7.47
CA PRO A 356 -1.87 1.39 6.92
C PRO A 356 -2.79 2.01 7.96
N PHE A 357 -2.83 1.49 9.20
CA PHE A 357 -3.62 2.09 10.27
C PHE A 357 -3.12 3.48 10.64
N ILE A 358 -1.81 3.66 10.87
CA ILE A 358 -1.21 4.99 11.12
C ILE A 358 -1.57 5.96 9.98
N LEU A 359 -1.40 5.53 8.73
CA LEU A 359 -1.71 6.34 7.56
C LEU A 359 -3.20 6.71 7.48
N ALA A 360 -4.10 5.77 7.76
CA ALA A 360 -5.54 6.02 7.80
C ALA A 360 -5.91 7.04 8.88
N SER A 361 -5.34 6.88 10.09
CA SER A 361 -5.51 7.81 11.21
C SER A 361 -5.06 9.22 10.84
N LEU A 362 -3.90 9.37 10.19
CA LEU A 362 -3.41 10.68 9.73
C LEU A 362 -4.37 11.36 8.74
N GLU A 363 -4.90 10.62 7.78
CA GLU A 363 -5.81 11.21 6.79
C GLU A 363 -7.16 11.58 7.41
N VAL A 364 -7.64 10.82 8.40
CA VAL A 364 -8.86 11.16 9.15
C VAL A 364 -8.65 12.37 10.06
N GLU A 365 -7.51 12.45 10.74
CA GLU A 365 -7.14 13.60 11.58
C GLU A 365 -7.07 14.88 10.75
N LYS A 366 -6.41 14.84 9.57
CA LYS A 366 -6.36 15.96 8.61
C LYS A 366 -7.72 16.40 8.06
N LEU A 367 -8.70 15.50 7.96
CA LEU A 367 -10.07 15.86 7.55
C LEU A 367 -10.86 16.58 8.65
N SER A 368 -10.35 16.56 9.88
CA SER A 368 -10.98 17.19 11.04
C SER A 368 -10.37 18.55 11.39
N GLU A 369 -9.32 18.97 10.67
CA GLU A 369 -8.71 20.30 10.69
C GLU A 369 -9.45 21.26 9.75
#